data_AF-A0A0E2E676-F1
#
_entry.id   AF-A0A0E2E676-F1
#
_cell.length_a   1.000
_cell.length_b   1.000
_cell.length_c   1.000
_cell.angle_alpha   90.00
_cell.angle_beta   90.00
_cell.angle_gamma   90.00
#
_symmetry.space_group_name_H-M   'P 1'
#
loop_
_entity.id
_entity.type
_entity.pdbx_description
1 polymer ?
#
loop_
_entity_poly.entity_id
_entity_poly.type
_entity_poly.pdbx_seq_one_letter_code
_entity_poly.pdbx_strand_id
1 'polypeptide(L)'
;MDNETKQEFGEIAQNIAPYGIMMAVFSLFYSVWFCFAWGTVGLILFALTVAYGAYIVFASIKNIKHAKRFKTVQSEAGKKIVKKMSIVSAITYSAVTVFAATLSAVHLVKLIFPAVTLIIGLHFIPLAKIMNRKIDYFIAPVPIVFSLAASYLAFTTTMTWLEVYAVAGIGGAFATMIYGAYMLYAYKKVVREYRVEYP
;
A
#
# COMPACT_ATOMS: atom_id res chain seq x y z
N MET A 1 3.28 30.25 -14.39
CA MET A 1 3.49 28.85 -14.83
C MET A 1 2.86 28.70 -16.21
N ASP A 2 3.65 28.34 -17.21
CA ASP A 2 3.20 28.09 -18.57
C ASP A 2 2.31 26.83 -18.65
N ASN A 3 1.72 26.58 -19.81
CA ASN A 3 0.74 25.49 -19.98
C ASN A 3 1.38 24.10 -19.90
N GLU A 4 2.63 23.94 -20.31
CA GLU A 4 3.34 22.66 -20.28
C GLU A 4 3.66 22.27 -18.83
N THR A 5 4.21 23.21 -18.05
CA THR A 5 4.48 23.02 -16.62
C THR A 5 3.19 22.77 -15.81
N LYS A 6 2.06 23.39 -16.20
CA LYS A 6 0.73 23.11 -15.59
C LYS A 6 0.21 21.71 -15.90
N GLN A 7 0.44 21.22 -17.12
CA GLN A 7 0.04 19.86 -17.50
C GLN A 7 0.90 18.82 -16.80
N GLU A 8 2.22 19.02 -16.73
CA GLU A 8 3.15 18.13 -16.03
C GLU A 8 2.82 18.02 -14.53
N PHE A 9 2.65 19.17 -13.85
CA PHE A 9 2.18 19.20 -12.46
C PHE A 9 0.87 18.44 -12.29
N GLY A 10 -0.10 18.70 -13.17
CA GLY A 10 -1.40 18.06 -13.11
C GLY A 10 -1.29 16.54 -13.23
N GLU A 11 -0.50 16.01 -14.17
CA GLU A 11 -0.30 14.57 -14.37
C GLU A 11 0.29 13.94 -13.11
N ILE A 12 1.35 14.53 -12.53
CA ILE A 12 1.99 14.03 -11.32
C ILE A 12 1.02 14.09 -10.13
N ALA A 13 0.34 15.23 -9.93
CA ALA A 13 -0.55 15.46 -8.80
C ALA A 13 -1.77 14.54 -8.82
N GLN A 14 -2.39 14.34 -10.00
CA GLN A 14 -3.54 13.44 -10.14
C GLN A 14 -3.15 11.97 -9.99
N ASN A 15 -1.94 11.59 -10.37
CA ASN A 15 -1.42 10.26 -10.11
C ASN A 15 -1.18 10.04 -8.61
N ILE A 16 -0.58 10.98 -7.88
CA ILE A 16 -0.24 10.81 -6.45
C ILE A 16 -1.46 10.87 -5.52
N ALA A 17 -2.38 11.81 -5.74
CA ALA A 17 -3.45 12.14 -4.80
C ALA A 17 -4.35 10.97 -4.33
N PRO A 18 -4.81 10.05 -5.21
CA PRO A 18 -5.71 8.97 -4.80
C PRO A 18 -5.00 7.82 -4.07
N TYR A 19 -3.68 7.67 -4.18
CA TYR A 19 -2.97 6.54 -3.57
C TYR A 19 -3.10 6.48 -2.05
N GLY A 20 -3.23 7.62 -1.37
CA GLY A 20 -3.44 7.62 0.08
C GLY A 20 -4.72 6.89 0.49
N ILE A 21 -5.81 7.01 -0.30
CA ILE A 21 -7.06 6.27 -0.07
C ILE A 21 -6.82 4.77 -0.22
N MET A 22 -6.12 4.35 -1.28
CA MET A 22 -5.79 2.95 -1.50
C MET A 22 -4.93 2.39 -0.35
N MET A 23 -3.97 3.16 0.15
CA MET A 23 -3.15 2.75 1.30
C MET A 23 -3.96 2.62 2.58
N ALA A 24 -4.92 3.51 2.83
CA ALA A 24 -5.82 3.41 3.99
C ALA A 24 -6.66 2.13 3.92
N VAL A 25 -7.22 1.79 2.75
CA VAL A 25 -7.98 0.54 2.55
C VAL A 25 -7.11 -0.68 2.83
N PHE A 26 -5.88 -0.72 2.32
CA PHE A 26 -4.99 -1.84 2.60
C PHE A 26 -4.57 -1.89 4.08
N SER A 27 -4.36 -0.75 4.74
CA SER A 27 -4.05 -0.71 6.18
C SER A 27 -5.16 -1.39 7.00
N LEU A 28 -6.42 -1.15 6.64
CA LEU A 28 -7.58 -1.81 7.28
C LEU A 28 -7.63 -3.30 6.97
N PHE A 29 -7.41 -3.68 5.71
CA PHE A 29 -7.38 -5.09 5.30
C PHE A 29 -6.32 -5.90 6.06
N TYR A 30 -5.14 -5.31 6.30
CA TYR A 30 -4.08 -5.97 7.06
C TYR A 30 -4.32 -6.00 8.57
N SER A 31 -4.96 -4.96 9.13
CA SER A 31 -5.15 -4.82 10.58
C SER A 31 -6.42 -5.49 11.11
N VAL A 32 -7.37 -5.88 10.25
CA VAL A 32 -8.65 -6.51 10.69
C VAL A 32 -8.42 -7.76 11.54
N TRP A 33 -7.32 -8.48 11.30
CA TRP A 33 -6.95 -9.70 12.03
C TRP A 33 -6.60 -9.43 13.48
N PHE A 34 -6.18 -8.20 13.84
CA PHE A 34 -5.82 -7.84 15.21
C PHE A 34 -7.01 -8.03 16.15
N CYS A 35 -8.22 -7.67 15.70
CA CYS A 35 -9.47 -7.83 16.44
C CYS A 35 -9.72 -9.26 16.93
N PHE A 36 -9.25 -10.24 16.15
CA PHE A 36 -9.49 -11.66 16.42
C PHE A 36 -8.31 -12.35 17.12
N ALA A 37 -7.11 -11.76 17.05
CA ALA A 37 -5.90 -12.37 17.59
C ALA A 37 -5.63 -12.02 19.06
N TRP A 38 -5.86 -10.76 19.46
CA TRP A 38 -5.33 -10.25 20.74
C TRP A 38 -6.36 -9.56 21.63
N GLY A 39 -7.64 -9.92 21.48
CA GLY A 39 -8.74 -9.39 22.30
C GLY A 39 -8.78 -7.86 22.33
N THR A 40 -8.84 -7.28 23.53
CA THR A 40 -8.92 -5.82 23.73
C THR A 40 -7.73 -5.08 23.12
N VAL A 41 -6.51 -5.60 23.23
CA VAL A 41 -5.32 -4.99 22.63
C VAL A 41 -5.46 -4.94 21.11
N GLY A 42 -5.94 -6.03 20.52
CA GLY A 42 -6.23 -6.12 19.09
C GLY A 42 -7.24 -5.09 18.60
N LEU A 43 -8.34 -4.92 19.34
CA LEU A 43 -9.36 -3.91 19.04
C LEU A 43 -8.81 -2.48 19.11
N ILE A 44 -7.99 -2.16 20.12
CA ILE A 44 -7.35 -0.85 20.24
C ILE A 44 -6.44 -0.58 19.04
N LEU A 45 -5.59 -1.55 18.66
CA LEU A 45 -4.70 -1.41 17.50
C LEU A 45 -5.47 -1.22 16.19
N PHE A 46 -6.56 -1.97 16.00
CA PHE A 46 -7.42 -1.79 14.84
C PHE A 46 -8.11 -0.41 14.83
N ALA A 47 -8.64 0.04 15.97
CA ALA A 47 -9.26 1.35 16.11
C ALA A 47 -8.28 2.50 15.79
N LEU A 48 -7.02 2.38 16.24
CA LEU A 48 -5.96 3.33 15.89
C LEU A 48 -5.67 3.32 14.38
N THR A 49 -5.69 2.14 13.74
CA THR A 49 -5.52 2.02 12.30
C THR A 49 -6.68 2.66 11.52
N VAL A 50 -7.92 2.52 12.02
CA VAL A 50 -9.11 3.19 11.47
C VAL A 50 -8.99 4.71 11.59
N ALA A 51 -8.63 5.23 12.77
CA ALA A 51 -8.45 6.66 12.97
C ALA A 51 -7.37 7.23 12.03
N TYR A 52 -6.25 6.53 11.90
CA TYR A 52 -5.18 6.89 10.97
C TYR A 52 -5.66 6.86 9.51
N GLY A 53 -6.34 5.78 9.11
CA GLY A 53 -6.88 5.63 7.76
C GLY A 53 -7.86 6.75 7.41
N ALA A 54 -8.75 7.12 8.33
CA ALA A 54 -9.68 8.23 8.15
C ALA A 54 -8.96 9.57 7.94
N TYR A 55 -7.90 9.83 8.71
CA TYR A 55 -7.05 11.01 8.51
C TYR A 55 -6.42 11.04 7.12
N ILE A 56 -5.81 9.93 6.68
CA ILE A 56 -5.20 9.83 5.34
C ILE A 56 -6.24 10.05 4.24
N VAL A 57 -7.42 9.42 4.35
CA VAL A 57 -8.52 9.58 3.38
C VAL A 57 -8.95 11.03 3.28
N PHE A 58 -9.16 11.71 4.40
CA PHE A 58 -9.57 13.11 4.41
C PHE A 58 -8.52 14.01 3.74
N ALA A 59 -7.23 13.81 4.07
CA ALA A 59 -6.14 14.54 3.46
C ALA A 59 -6.01 14.25 1.95
N SER A 60 -6.16 12.99 1.54
CA SER A 60 -6.16 12.59 0.12
C SER A 60 -7.34 13.20 -0.65
N ILE A 61 -8.53 13.29 -0.06
CA ILE A 61 -9.68 13.95 -0.71
C ILE A 61 -9.37 15.42 -1.00
N LYS A 62 -8.72 16.13 -0.07
CA LYS A 62 -8.25 17.51 -0.32
C LYS A 62 -7.27 17.57 -1.48
N ASN A 63 -6.28 16.66 -1.51
CA ASN A 63 -5.31 16.56 -2.60
C ASN A 63 -5.98 16.25 -3.95
N ILE A 64 -6.98 15.36 -3.99
CA ILE A 64 -7.72 15.03 -5.22
C ILE A 64 -8.48 16.25 -5.72
N LYS A 65 -9.21 16.95 -4.83
CA LYS A 65 -9.95 18.17 -5.18
C LYS A 65 -9.02 19.25 -5.73
N HIS A 66 -7.84 19.40 -5.13
CA HIS A 66 -6.82 20.33 -5.62
C HIS A 66 -6.26 19.90 -6.99
N ALA A 67 -5.84 18.64 -7.14
CA ALA A 67 -5.25 18.12 -8.38
C ALA A 67 -6.20 18.18 -9.59
N LYS A 68 -7.50 17.99 -9.38
CA LYS A 68 -8.52 18.06 -10.43
C LYS A 68 -8.70 19.44 -11.07
N ARG A 69 -8.16 20.51 -10.46
CA ARG A 69 -8.18 21.86 -11.03
C ARG A 69 -7.26 22.02 -12.24
N PHE A 70 -6.35 21.08 -12.45
CA PHE A 70 -5.34 21.12 -13.49
C PHE A 70 -5.72 20.14 -14.59
N LYS A 71 -5.85 20.62 -15.84
CA LYS A 71 -6.07 19.74 -16.99
C LYS A 71 -4.80 18.95 -17.26
N THR A 72 -4.96 17.66 -17.53
CA THR A 72 -3.85 16.73 -17.76
C THR A 72 -4.03 16.03 -19.08
N VAL A 73 -2.94 15.94 -19.84
CA VAL A 73 -2.82 15.01 -20.97
C VAL A 73 -1.74 14.01 -20.56
N GLN A 74 -2.05 12.72 -20.67
CA GLN A 74 -1.11 11.69 -20.25
C GLN A 74 0.11 11.69 -21.18
N SER A 75 1.30 11.83 -20.60
CA SER A 75 2.56 11.79 -21.33
C SER A 75 2.87 10.38 -21.82
N GLU A 76 3.75 10.26 -22.82
CA GLU A 76 4.27 8.95 -23.27
C GLU A 76 5.01 8.20 -22.16
N ALA A 77 5.69 8.93 -21.28
CA ALA A 77 6.29 8.38 -20.07
C ALA A 77 5.22 7.82 -19.13
N GLY A 78 4.15 8.59 -18.87
CA GLY A 78 3.00 8.15 -18.07
C GLY A 78 2.34 6.89 -18.61
N LYS A 79 2.12 6.79 -19.93
CA LYS A 79 1.58 5.57 -20.59
C LYS A 79 2.48 4.35 -20.38
N LYS A 80 3.80 4.52 -20.51
CA LYS A 80 4.77 3.44 -20.27
C LYS A 80 4.75 2.97 -18.82
N ILE A 81 4.64 3.90 -17.86
CA ILE A 81 4.52 3.59 -16.43
C ILE A 81 3.25 2.79 -16.18
N VAL A 82 2.09 3.24 -16.67
CA VAL A 82 0.82 2.53 -16.51
C VAL A 82 0.90 1.12 -17.07
N LYS A 83 1.41 0.95 -18.30
CA LYS A 83 1.57 -0.39 -18.92
C LYS A 83 2.43 -1.33 -18.06
N LYS A 84 3.59 -0.86 -17.59
CA LYS A 84 4.47 -1.67 -16.73
C LYS A 84 3.80 -2.00 -15.40
N MET A 85 3.11 -1.03 -14.80
CA MET A 85 2.38 -1.21 -13.55
C MET A 85 1.23 -2.21 -13.69
N SER A 86 0.49 -2.19 -14.80
CA SER A 86 -0.57 -3.16 -15.08
C SER A 86 -0.01 -4.59 -15.16
N ILE A 87 1.13 -4.79 -15.83
CA ILE A 87 1.78 -6.11 -15.92
C ILE A 87 2.19 -6.60 -14.54
N VAL A 88 2.89 -5.76 -13.76
CA VAL A 88 3.33 -6.13 -12.41
C VAL A 88 2.13 -6.44 -11.50
N SER A 89 1.07 -5.64 -11.58
CA SER A 89 -0.16 -5.85 -10.82
C SER A 89 -0.85 -7.15 -11.22
N ALA A 90 -0.95 -7.45 -12.52
CA ALA A 90 -1.53 -8.69 -13.01
C ALA A 90 -0.76 -9.92 -12.50
N ILE A 91 0.58 -9.88 -12.54
CA ILE A 91 1.43 -10.95 -11.97
C ILE A 91 1.19 -11.09 -10.47
N THR A 92 1.13 -9.97 -9.75
CA THR A 92 0.98 -9.94 -8.28
C THR A 92 -0.36 -10.55 -7.85
N TYR A 93 -1.48 -10.10 -8.43
CA TYR A 93 -2.80 -10.58 -8.05
C TYR A 93 -3.05 -12.02 -8.54
N SER A 94 -2.47 -12.41 -9.68
CA SER A 94 -2.47 -13.81 -10.13
C SER A 94 -1.72 -14.69 -9.14
N ALA A 95 -0.52 -14.27 -8.70
CA ALA A 95 0.25 -15.00 -7.70
C ALA A 95 -0.49 -15.12 -6.37
N VAL A 96 -1.10 -14.04 -5.87
CA VAL A 96 -1.94 -14.06 -4.66
C VAL A 96 -3.06 -15.10 -4.79
N THR A 97 -3.77 -15.10 -5.92
CA THR A 97 -4.89 -16.02 -6.16
C THR A 97 -4.42 -17.47 -6.20
N VAL A 98 -3.36 -17.76 -6.96
CA VAL A 98 -2.80 -19.11 -7.09
C VAL A 98 -2.30 -19.62 -5.74
N PHE A 99 -1.48 -18.84 -5.02
CA PHE A 99 -0.96 -19.27 -3.72
C PHE A 99 -2.07 -19.46 -2.69
N ALA A 100 -3.07 -18.58 -2.63
CA ALA A 100 -4.20 -18.74 -1.71
C ALA A 100 -5.01 -20.00 -2.02
N ALA A 101 -5.30 -20.26 -3.31
CA ALA A 101 -6.03 -21.46 -3.73
C ALA A 101 -5.24 -22.74 -3.45
N THR A 102 -3.94 -22.78 -3.78
CA THR A 102 -3.08 -23.93 -3.54
C THR A 102 -2.95 -24.23 -2.05
N LEU A 103 -2.62 -23.22 -1.23
CA LEU A 103 -2.47 -23.41 0.23
C LEU A 103 -3.79 -23.83 0.89
N SER A 104 -4.92 -23.32 0.41
CA SER A 104 -6.24 -23.79 0.85
C SER A 104 -6.46 -25.26 0.48
N ALA A 105 -6.16 -25.65 -0.77
CA ALA A 105 -6.35 -27.01 -1.28
C ALA A 105 -5.50 -28.06 -0.56
N VAL A 106 -4.31 -27.67 -0.06
CA VAL A 106 -3.43 -28.56 0.73
C VAL A 106 -3.59 -28.37 2.25
N HIS A 107 -4.67 -27.71 2.69
CA HIS A 107 -5.01 -27.46 4.09
C HIS A 107 -3.94 -26.69 4.91
N LEU A 108 -3.10 -25.90 4.24
CA LEU A 108 -2.10 -25.01 4.85
C LEU A 108 -2.64 -23.59 5.05
N VAL A 109 -3.87 -23.48 5.59
CA VAL A 109 -4.60 -22.21 5.74
C VAL A 109 -3.79 -21.19 6.54
N LYS A 110 -3.05 -21.61 7.57
CA LYS A 110 -2.18 -20.72 8.38
C LYS A 110 -1.19 -19.91 7.55
N LEU A 111 -0.79 -20.40 6.37
CA LEU A 111 0.21 -19.75 5.52
C LEU A 111 -0.37 -18.86 4.43
N ILE A 112 -1.69 -18.85 4.21
CA ILE A 112 -2.29 -18.07 3.13
C ILE A 112 -1.97 -16.58 3.31
N PHE A 113 -2.30 -15.99 4.47
CA PHE A 113 -2.07 -14.55 4.66
C PHE A 113 -0.59 -14.15 4.77
N PRO A 114 0.28 -14.95 5.41
CA PRO A 114 1.73 -14.78 5.26
C PRO A 114 2.16 -14.76 3.79
N ALA A 115 1.71 -15.70 2.96
CA ALA A 115 2.06 -15.73 1.53
C ALA A 115 1.53 -14.50 0.78
N VAL A 116 0.29 -14.06 1.04
CA VAL A 116 -0.26 -12.83 0.47
C VAL A 116 0.62 -11.62 0.84
N THR A 117 0.95 -11.49 2.13
CA THR A 117 1.79 -10.40 2.64
C THR A 117 3.18 -10.42 2.01
N LEU A 118 3.77 -11.61 1.79
CA LEU A 118 5.06 -11.76 1.12
C LEU A 118 4.99 -11.26 -0.33
N ILE A 119 3.99 -11.72 -1.09
CA ILE A 119 3.81 -11.37 -2.50
C ILE A 119 3.63 -9.86 -2.66
N ILE A 120 2.85 -9.23 -1.77
CA ILE A 120 2.68 -7.77 -1.78
C ILE A 120 3.98 -7.06 -1.34
N GLY A 121 4.75 -7.61 -0.40
CA GLY A 121 6.07 -7.09 -0.07
C GLY A 121 7.03 -7.09 -1.27
N LEU A 122 7.07 -8.20 -2.01
CA LEU A 122 7.85 -8.34 -3.23
C LEU A 122 7.37 -7.42 -4.34
N HIS A 123 6.06 -7.10 -4.41
CA HIS A 123 5.49 -6.16 -5.39
C HIS A 123 6.11 -4.76 -5.31
N PHE A 124 6.54 -4.31 -4.13
CA PHE A 124 7.19 -3.01 -3.97
C PHE A 124 8.54 -2.90 -4.69
N ILE A 125 9.25 -4.01 -4.92
CA ILE A 125 10.57 -4.02 -5.56
C ILE A 125 10.51 -3.60 -7.04
N PRO A 126 9.70 -4.23 -7.93
CA PRO A 126 9.55 -3.76 -9.30
C PRO A 126 8.84 -2.40 -9.36
N LEU A 127 7.93 -2.11 -8.43
CA LEU A 127 7.28 -0.80 -8.30
C LEU A 127 8.32 0.31 -8.11
N ALA A 128 9.32 0.09 -7.25
CA ALA A 128 10.43 1.03 -7.01
C ALA A 128 11.16 1.40 -8.30
N LYS A 129 11.43 0.40 -9.16
CA LYS A 129 12.10 0.58 -10.45
C LYS A 129 11.21 1.27 -11.48
N ILE A 130 9.92 0.94 -11.53
CA ILE A 130 8.97 1.52 -12.50
C ILE A 130 8.72 2.99 -12.19
N MET A 131 8.53 3.31 -10.91
CA MET A 131 8.19 4.66 -10.46
C MET A 131 9.43 5.52 -10.16
N ASN A 132 10.62 4.91 -10.19
CA ASN A 132 11.89 5.53 -9.82
C ASN A 132 11.85 6.18 -8.41
N ARG A 133 11.32 5.45 -7.42
CA ARG A 133 11.14 5.94 -6.05
C ARG A 133 11.88 5.06 -5.05
N LYS A 134 12.82 5.66 -4.31
CA LYS A 134 13.61 4.95 -3.29
C LYS A 134 12.78 4.44 -2.12
N ILE A 135 11.70 5.14 -1.75
CA ILE A 135 10.85 4.75 -0.60
C ILE A 135 10.30 3.32 -0.76
N ASP A 136 10.00 2.91 -1.99
CA ASP A 136 9.45 1.58 -2.29
C ASP A 136 10.43 0.48 -1.87
N TYR A 137 11.75 0.68 -2.02
CA TYR A 137 12.79 -0.23 -1.54
C TYR A 137 12.95 -0.25 -0.01
N PHE A 138 12.63 0.84 0.68
CA PHE A 138 12.67 0.89 2.14
C PHE A 138 11.43 0.25 2.78
N ILE A 139 10.30 0.29 2.07
CA ILE A 139 9.04 -0.26 2.55
C ILE A 139 8.94 -1.76 2.28
N ALA A 140 9.46 -2.24 1.15
CA ALA A 140 9.41 -3.67 0.77
C ALA A 140 9.87 -4.65 1.87
N PRO A 141 10.96 -4.40 2.63
CA PRO A 141 11.42 -5.32 3.67
C PRO A 141 10.42 -5.51 4.82
N VAL A 142 9.60 -4.52 5.14
CA VAL A 142 8.67 -4.57 6.29
C VAL A 142 7.66 -5.74 6.16
N PRO A 143 6.81 -5.81 5.13
CA PRO A 143 5.89 -6.94 4.95
C PRO A 143 6.62 -8.25 4.67
N ILE A 144 7.80 -8.23 4.03
CA ILE A 144 8.61 -9.44 3.80
C ILE A 144 9.04 -10.05 5.14
N VAL A 145 9.65 -9.27 6.03
CA VAL A 145 10.14 -9.75 7.32
C VAL A 145 8.99 -10.27 8.19
N PHE A 146 7.88 -9.54 8.28
CA PHE A 146 6.73 -9.99 9.06
C PHE A 146 6.04 -11.22 8.46
N SER A 147 6.02 -11.36 7.13
CA SER A 147 5.54 -12.58 6.48
C SER A 147 6.42 -13.79 6.80
N LEU A 148 7.74 -13.64 6.74
CA LEU A 148 8.68 -14.72 7.06
C LEU A 148 8.60 -15.09 8.54
N ALA A 149 8.50 -14.10 9.43
CA ALA A 149 8.31 -14.32 10.86
C ALA A 149 6.98 -15.04 11.15
N ALA A 150 5.87 -14.60 10.55
CA ALA A 150 4.57 -15.25 10.69
C ALA A 150 4.61 -16.70 10.17
N SER A 151 5.25 -16.93 9.01
CA SER A 151 5.44 -18.26 8.44
C SER A 151 6.25 -19.15 9.39
N TYR A 152 7.34 -18.65 9.97
CA TYR A 152 8.13 -19.38 10.96
C TYR A 152 7.29 -19.76 12.19
N LEU A 153 6.56 -18.79 12.76
CA LEU A 153 5.69 -19.03 13.92
C LEU A 153 4.57 -20.03 13.63
N ALA A 154 4.06 -20.06 12.40
CA ALA A 154 3.03 -21.01 11.99
C ALA A 154 3.48 -22.47 12.12
N PHE A 155 4.79 -22.74 12.00
CA PHE A 155 5.37 -24.08 12.11
C PHE A 155 5.96 -24.39 13.50
N THR A 156 6.40 -23.38 14.24
CA THR A 156 7.15 -23.58 15.48
C THR A 156 6.33 -23.38 16.75
N THR A 157 5.09 -22.91 16.62
CA THR A 157 4.23 -22.58 17.76
C THR A 157 2.82 -23.17 17.62
N THR A 158 2.06 -23.11 18.72
CA THR A 158 0.65 -23.49 18.76
C THR A 158 -0.30 -22.36 18.34
N MET A 159 0.23 -21.24 17.79
CA MET A 159 -0.58 -20.11 17.35
C MET A 159 -1.67 -20.54 16.37
N THR A 160 -2.86 -19.98 16.57
CA THR A 160 -4.00 -20.13 15.67
C THR A 160 -3.72 -19.44 14.33
N TRP A 161 -4.50 -19.79 13.31
CA TRP A 161 -4.38 -19.14 12.01
C TRP A 161 -4.68 -17.62 12.08
N LEU A 162 -5.57 -17.20 12.97
CA LEU A 162 -5.91 -15.79 13.20
C LEU A 162 -4.71 -15.01 13.77
N GLU A 163 -4.00 -15.58 14.74
CA GLU A 163 -2.82 -14.95 15.33
C GLU A 163 -1.66 -14.88 14.33
N VAL A 164 -1.44 -15.93 13.54
CA VAL A 164 -0.43 -15.91 12.45
C VAL A 164 -0.77 -14.83 11.41
N TYR A 165 -2.05 -14.71 11.03
CA TYR A 165 -2.51 -13.67 10.11
C TYR A 165 -2.31 -12.28 10.70
N ALA A 166 -2.58 -12.09 12.00
CA ALA A 166 -2.31 -10.85 12.69
C ALA A 166 -0.82 -10.50 12.68
N VAL A 167 0.09 -11.44 12.94
CA VAL A 167 1.53 -11.18 12.86
C VAL A 167 1.94 -10.74 11.44
N ALA A 168 1.51 -11.44 10.39
CA ALA A 168 1.77 -11.02 9.02
C ALA A 168 1.15 -9.64 8.72
N GLY A 169 -0.06 -9.40 9.22
CA GLY A 169 -0.81 -8.16 9.10
C GLY A 169 -0.10 -6.94 9.68
N ILE A 170 0.72 -7.10 10.72
CA ILE A 170 1.56 -5.99 11.24
C ILE A 170 2.40 -5.41 10.11
N GLY A 171 3.13 -6.25 9.37
CA GLY A 171 4.00 -5.77 8.30
C GLY A 171 3.25 -5.02 7.20
N GLY A 172 2.11 -5.56 6.76
CA GLY A 172 1.29 -4.93 5.74
C GLY A 172 0.65 -3.61 6.20
N ALA A 173 0.14 -3.57 7.45
CA ALA A 173 -0.44 -2.36 8.04
C ALA A 173 0.63 -1.27 8.21
N PHE A 174 1.79 -1.58 8.81
CA PHE A 174 2.87 -0.62 8.96
C PHE A 174 3.37 -0.07 7.61
N ALA A 175 3.60 -0.96 6.64
CA ALA A 175 4.05 -0.57 5.32
C ALA A 175 3.07 0.41 4.65
N THR A 176 1.79 0.05 4.63
CA THR A 176 0.74 0.87 3.98
C THR A 176 0.48 2.16 4.75
N MET A 177 0.59 2.17 6.08
CA MET A 177 0.50 3.38 6.88
C MET A 177 1.64 4.35 6.54
N ILE A 178 2.90 3.90 6.62
CA ILE A 178 4.07 4.73 6.28
C ILE A 178 3.94 5.24 4.84
N TYR A 179 3.51 4.38 3.93
CA TYR A 179 3.30 4.74 2.53
C TYR A 179 2.21 5.81 2.35
N GLY A 180 1.10 5.70 3.08
CA GLY A 180 0.03 6.70 3.08
C GLY A 180 0.53 8.07 3.50
N ALA A 181 1.29 8.15 4.59
CA ALA A 181 1.93 9.40 5.03
C ALA A 181 2.92 9.93 3.99
N TYR A 182 3.74 9.06 3.40
CA TYR A 182 4.66 9.43 2.34
C TYR A 182 3.93 10.03 1.13
N MET A 183 2.80 9.48 0.70
CA MET A 183 2.05 10.01 -0.45
C MET A 183 1.47 11.41 -0.16
N LEU A 184 1.04 11.68 1.08
CA LEU A 184 0.65 13.03 1.48
C LEU A 184 1.84 14.00 1.47
N TYR A 185 3.00 13.56 1.97
CA TYR A 185 4.23 14.35 1.93
C TYR A 185 4.68 14.62 0.48
N ALA A 186 4.71 13.59 -0.36
CA ALA A 186 5.11 13.67 -1.76
C ALA A 186 4.21 14.64 -2.52
N TYR A 187 2.90 14.61 -2.27
CA TYR A 187 1.97 15.58 -2.85
C TYR A 187 2.34 17.02 -2.48
N LYS A 188 2.52 17.31 -1.18
CA LYS A 188 2.93 18.64 -0.71
C LYS A 188 4.31 19.06 -1.21
N LYS A 189 5.22 18.10 -1.43
CA LYS A 189 6.54 18.36 -2.01
C LYS A 189 6.40 18.83 -3.46
N VAL A 190 5.64 18.11 -4.29
CA VAL A 190 5.39 18.48 -5.69
C VAL A 190 4.71 19.85 -5.78
N VAL A 191 3.73 20.14 -4.92
CA VAL A 191 3.08 21.45 -4.89
C VAL A 191 4.07 22.59 -4.62
N ARG A 192 5.03 22.38 -3.70
CA ARG A 192 6.10 23.36 -3.42
C ARG A 192 7.10 23.50 -4.56
N GLU A 193 7.53 22.38 -5.15
CA GLU A 193 8.48 22.36 -6.28
C GLU A 193 7.94 23.14 -7.47
N TYR A 194 6.65 23.00 -7.77
CA TYR A 194 5.98 23.70 -8.87
C TYR A 194 5.40 25.07 -8.47
N ARG A 195 5.60 25.52 -7.22
CA ARG A 195 5.10 26.79 -6.67
C ARG A 195 3.59 27.00 -6.91
N VAL A 196 2.82 25.94 -6.75
CA VAL A 196 1.35 25.97 -6.89
C VAL A 196 0.73 26.31 -5.53
N GLU A 197 -0.32 27.13 -5.52
CA GLU A 197 -1.05 27.44 -4.29
C GLU A 197 -1.78 26.22 -3.76
N TYR A 198 -1.57 25.88 -2.47
CA TYR A 198 -2.28 24.80 -1.80
C TYR A 198 -3.25 25.38 -0.76
N PRO A 199 -4.56 25.10 -0.85
CA PRO A 199 -5.56 25.56 0.11
C PRO A 199 -5.54 24.79 1.44
#